data_AF-A0A958Z8M4-F1
#
_entry.id   AF-A0A958Z8M4-F1
#
_cell.length_a   1.000
_cell.length_b   1.000
_cell.length_c   1.000
_cell.angle_alpha   90.00
_cell.angle_beta   90.00
_cell.angle_gamma   90.00
#
_symmetry.space_group_name_H-M   'P 1'
#
loop_
_entity.id
_entity.type
_entity.pdbx_description
1 polymer ?
#
loop_
_entity_poly.entity_id
_entity_poly.type
_entity_poly.pdbx_seq_one_letter_code
_entity_poly.pdbx_strand_id
1 'polypeptide(L)'
;MRTIVTYIIFFFTLNLMAQEVAVLKYGGGGDWYGNPTSLPNLVAFCNANIETRINEKVETVEAGSTDIFQYPFVHMTGHGNVYFSDDDAINLRNYL
;
A
#
# COMPACT_ATOMS: atom_id res chain seq x y z
N MET A 1 -33.92 20.86 -8.12
CA MET A 1 -32.70 21.19 -7.34
C MET A 1 -32.09 19.98 -6.63
N ARG A 2 -32.82 19.22 -5.81
CA ARG A 2 -32.27 18.01 -5.13
C ARG A 2 -31.60 17.01 -6.08
N THR A 3 -32.25 16.67 -7.20
CA THR A 3 -31.73 15.72 -8.19
C THR A 3 -30.42 16.20 -8.86
N ILE A 4 -30.33 17.49 -9.20
CA ILE A 4 -29.11 18.08 -9.78
C ILE A 4 -27.94 18.02 -8.78
N VAL A 5 -28.19 18.30 -7.50
CA VAL A 5 -27.18 18.18 -6.44
C VAL A 5 -26.71 16.73 -6.30
N THR A 6 -27.62 15.76 -6.38
CA THR A 6 -27.28 14.32 -6.35
C THR A 6 -26.37 13.92 -7.54
N TYR A 7 -26.67 14.39 -8.75
CA TYR A 7 -25.82 14.11 -9.93
C TYR A 7 -24.44 14.77 -9.84
N ILE A 8 -24.35 15.98 -9.28
CA ILE A 8 -23.07 16.68 -9.07
C ILE A 8 -22.19 15.94 -8.05
N ILE A 9 -22.77 15.43 -6.96
CA ILE A 9 -22.04 14.65 -5.96
C ILE A 9 -21.54 13.33 -6.56
N PHE A 10 -22.35 12.66 -7.39
CA PHE A 10 -21.97 11.41 -8.06
C PHE A 10 -20.85 11.59 -9.11
N PHE A 11 -20.79 12.75 -9.77
CA PHE A 11 -19.71 13.05 -10.74
C PHE A 11 -18.36 13.29 -10.05
N PHE A 12 -18.36 13.76 -8.79
CA PHE A 12 -17.14 14.04 -8.03
C PHE A 12 -16.46 12.76 -7.52
N THR A 13 -17.21 11.67 -7.31
CA THR A 13 -16.68 10.39 -6.81
C THR A 13 -15.92 9.57 -7.86
N LEU A 14 -15.89 10.01 -9.13
CA LEU A 14 -15.22 9.29 -10.22
C LEU A 14 -13.70 9.47 -10.24
N ASN A 15 -13.14 10.33 -9.39
CA ASN A 15 -11.69 10.59 -9.28
C ASN A 15 -11.09 9.93 -8.02
N LEU A 16 -11.49 8.70 -7.70
CA LEU A 16 -10.83 7.92 -6.65
C LEU A 16 -9.56 7.27 -7.22
N MET A 17 -8.41 7.86 -6.90
CA MET A 17 -7.09 7.30 -7.19
C MET A 17 -6.60 6.53 -5.96
N ALA A 18 -6.98 5.26 -5.83
CA ALA A 18 -6.52 4.38 -4.76
C ALA A 18 -5.40 3.47 -5.31
N GLN A 19 -4.19 4.01 -5.40
CA GLN A 19 -3.04 3.33 -6.02
C GLN A 19 -1.78 3.54 -5.18
N GLU A 20 -1.90 3.57 -3.86
CA GLU A 20 -0.74 3.64 -2.98
C GLU A 20 -0.23 2.24 -2.66
N VAL A 21 1.10 2.11 -2.62
CA VAL A 21 1.79 0.88 -2.24
C VAL A 21 2.72 1.18 -1.07
N ALA A 22 2.97 0.19 -0.23
CA ALA A 22 3.93 0.32 0.88
C ALA A 22 4.81 -0.92 1.02
N VAL A 23 5.99 -0.74 1.61
CA VAL A 23 6.86 -1.85 2.05
C VAL A 23 6.44 -2.29 3.45
N LEU A 24 6.23 -3.59 3.65
CA LEU A 24 5.93 -4.16 4.97
C LEU A 24 7.18 -4.24 5.83
N LYS A 25 7.18 -3.55 6.96
CA LYS A 25 8.13 -3.75 8.05
C LYS A 25 7.61 -4.79 9.03
N TYR A 26 8.31 -5.91 9.10
CA TYR A 26 8.05 -7.01 10.03
C TYR A 26 9.18 -7.13 11.08
N GLY A 27 8.92 -7.87 12.17
CA GLY A 27 9.88 -8.10 13.24
C GLY A 27 10.85 -9.26 12.98
N GLY A 28 11.70 -9.60 13.95
CA GLY A 28 12.55 -10.80 13.86
C GLY A 28 13.96 -10.57 13.29
N GLY A 29 14.35 -9.30 13.08
CA GLY A 29 15.71 -8.94 12.65
C GLY A 29 16.01 -9.26 11.18
N GLY A 30 15.00 -9.62 10.39
CA GLY A 30 15.14 -9.78 8.94
C GLY A 30 15.29 -8.45 8.19
N ASP A 31 15.91 -8.52 7.02
CA ASP A 31 16.23 -7.36 6.18
C ASP A 31 15.04 -6.90 5.33
N TRP A 32 13.94 -6.51 5.97
CA TRP A 32 12.74 -5.97 5.30
C TRP A 32 13.03 -4.74 4.44
N TYR A 33 14.14 -4.05 4.69
CA TYR A 33 14.65 -2.89 3.95
C TYR A 33 15.54 -3.24 2.76
N GLY A 34 15.61 -4.52 2.38
CA GLY A 34 16.40 -4.98 1.25
C GLY A 34 15.93 -4.40 -0.10
N ASN A 35 16.89 -4.10 -0.99
CA ASN A 35 16.66 -3.60 -2.35
C ASN A 35 15.72 -2.37 -2.42
N PRO A 36 16.08 -1.24 -1.79
CA PRO A 36 15.19 -0.08 -1.64
C PRO A 36 14.71 0.53 -2.97
N THR A 37 15.42 0.29 -4.08
CA THR A 37 15.04 0.80 -5.40
C THR A 37 14.06 -0.10 -6.15
N SER A 38 13.87 -1.36 -5.76
CA SER A 38 13.09 -2.33 -6.56
C SER A 38 11.63 -1.92 -6.71
N LEU A 39 10.99 -1.50 -5.61
CA LEU A 39 9.58 -1.13 -5.63
C LEU A 39 9.33 0.23 -6.30
N PRO A 40 10.13 1.29 -6.04
CA PRO A 40 10.07 2.52 -6.85
C PRO A 40 10.27 2.27 -8.35
N ASN A 41 11.20 1.38 -8.73
CA ASN A 41 11.42 1.03 -10.14
C ASN A 41 10.21 0.32 -10.75
N LEU A 42 9.56 -0.58 -10.00
CA LEU A 42 8.33 -1.23 -10.44
C LEU A 42 7.19 -0.22 -10.59
N VAL A 43 7.05 0.70 -9.65
CA VAL A 43 6.08 1.80 -9.72
C VAL A 43 6.31 2.65 -10.97
N ALA A 44 7.53 3.10 -11.20
CA ALA A 44 7.88 3.88 -12.39
C ALA A 44 7.57 3.10 -13.69
N PHE A 45 7.87 1.80 -13.72
CA PHE A 45 7.54 0.93 -14.85
C PHE A 45 6.02 0.84 -15.07
N CYS A 46 5.23 0.60 -14.02
CA CYS A 46 3.77 0.52 -14.12
C CYS A 46 3.17 1.84 -14.59
N ASN A 47 3.63 2.97 -14.02
CA ASN A 47 3.17 4.30 -14.40
C ASN A 47 3.43 4.57 -15.90
N ALA A 48 4.56 4.09 -16.42
CA ALA A 48 4.94 4.25 -17.83
C ALA A 48 4.23 3.29 -18.80
N ASN A 49 3.90 2.06 -18.37
CA ASN A 49 3.46 1.00 -19.29
C ASN A 49 1.96 0.66 -19.20
N ILE A 50 1.34 0.89 -18.05
CA ILE A 50 -0.08 0.58 -17.82
C ILE A 50 -0.85 1.77 -17.22
N GLU A 51 -0.29 2.98 -17.36
CA GLU A 51 -0.92 4.26 -17.01
C GLU A 51 -1.41 4.35 -15.55
N THR A 52 -0.73 3.67 -14.63
CA THR A 52 -0.95 3.91 -13.19
C THR A 52 -0.45 5.30 -12.77
N ARG A 53 -0.93 5.77 -11.62
CA ARG A 53 -0.50 7.02 -10.97
C ARG A 53 -0.07 6.75 -9.53
N ILE A 54 0.66 5.66 -9.33
CA ILE A 54 1.21 5.28 -8.02
C ILE A 54 2.34 6.26 -7.67
N ASN A 55 2.42 6.68 -6.41
CA ASN A 55 3.51 7.52 -5.93
C ASN A 55 4.85 6.76 -5.97
N GLU A 56 5.84 7.31 -6.65
CA GLU A 56 7.20 6.72 -6.73
C GLU A 56 7.91 6.72 -5.37
N LYS A 57 7.54 7.65 -4.47
CA LYS A 57 8.02 7.65 -3.10
C LYS A 57 7.20 6.67 -2.27
N VAL A 58 7.63 5.42 -2.28
CA VAL A 58 6.98 4.35 -1.54
C VAL A 58 7.27 4.47 -0.04
N GLU A 59 6.21 4.42 0.76
CA GLU A 59 6.30 4.49 2.22
C GLU A 59 6.52 3.09 2.83
N THR A 60 6.93 3.05 4.10
CA THR A 60 7.02 1.82 4.88
C THR A 60 5.86 1.77 5.87
N VAL A 61 5.27 0.58 6.07
CA VAL A 61 4.21 0.37 7.05
C VAL A 61 4.52 -0.83 7.94
N GLU A 62 4.27 -0.70 9.23
CA GLU A 62 4.45 -1.79 10.20
C GLU A 62 3.26 -2.74 10.20
N ALA A 63 3.51 -4.04 10.37
CA ALA A 63 2.47 -5.07 10.33
C ALA A 63 1.30 -4.84 11.31
N GLY A 64 1.60 -4.37 12.52
CA GLY A 64 0.59 -4.04 13.53
C GLY A 64 -0.03 -2.64 13.42
N SER A 65 0.39 -1.82 12.46
CA SER A 65 -0.16 -0.47 12.29
C SER A 65 -1.53 -0.48 11.62
N THR A 66 -2.43 0.40 12.08
CA THR A 66 -3.69 0.69 11.38
C THR A 66 -3.48 1.40 10.04
N ASP A 67 -2.30 1.97 9.80
CA ASP A 67 -1.99 2.63 8.54
C ASP A 67 -1.91 1.62 7.37
N ILE A 68 -1.77 0.32 7.64
CA ILE A 68 -1.72 -0.72 6.61
C ILE A 68 -2.98 -0.71 5.72
N PHE A 69 -4.13 -0.32 6.29
CA PHE A 69 -5.41 -0.21 5.57
C PHE A 69 -5.48 0.98 4.59
N GLN A 70 -4.49 1.89 4.61
CA GLN A 70 -4.36 2.95 3.60
C GLN A 70 -3.73 2.44 2.30
N TYR A 71 -3.08 1.26 2.34
CA TYR A 71 -2.31 0.72 1.23
C TYR A 71 -3.01 -0.52 0.65
N PRO A 72 -3.76 -0.39 -0.47
CA PRO A 72 -4.43 -1.53 -1.09
C PRO A 72 -3.47 -2.64 -1.55
N PHE A 73 -2.18 -2.35 -1.65
CA PHE A 73 -1.13 -3.33 -1.91
C PHE A 73 0.08 -3.08 -1.03
N VAL A 74 0.51 -4.10 -0.30
CA VAL A 74 1.69 -4.07 0.55
C VAL A 74 2.72 -5.08 0.03
N HIS A 75 3.93 -4.61 -0.21
CA HIS A 75 5.05 -5.41 -0.69
C HIS A 75 5.91 -5.89 0.49
N MET A 76 6.08 -7.20 0.62
CA MET A 76 6.97 -7.79 1.61
C MET A 76 8.21 -8.37 0.92
N THR A 77 9.40 -8.04 1.43
CA THR A 77 10.69 -8.53 0.94
C THR A 77 11.63 -8.83 2.11
N GLY A 78 12.79 -9.39 1.83
CA GLY A 78 13.87 -9.54 2.79
C GLY A 78 14.37 -10.96 2.97
N HIS A 79 15.44 -11.07 3.75
CA HIS A 79 16.13 -12.32 4.06
C HIS A 79 16.25 -12.47 5.57
N GLY A 80 16.34 -13.72 6.05
CA GLY A 80 16.44 -14.02 7.48
C GLY A 80 15.09 -14.33 8.12
N ASN A 81 14.97 -14.07 9.42
CA ASN A 81 13.79 -14.43 10.20
C ASN A 81 12.69 -13.39 10.03
N VAL A 82 11.58 -13.82 9.45
CA VAL A 82 10.31 -13.11 9.48
C VAL A 82 9.60 -13.46 10.79
N TYR A 83 9.27 -12.45 11.59
CA TYR A 83 8.48 -12.63 12.79
C TYR A 83 7.29 -11.66 12.81
N PHE A 84 6.12 -12.22 13.14
CA PHE A 84 4.90 -11.50 13.43
C PHE A 84 4.47 -11.90 14.84
N SER A 85 4.12 -10.92 15.67
CA SER A 85 3.40 -11.18 16.92
C SER A 85 1.98 -11.69 16.63
N ASP A 86 1.28 -12.18 17.66
CA ASP A 86 -0.12 -12.58 17.52
C ASP A 86 -1.00 -11.42 17.04
N ASP A 87 -0.73 -10.20 17.53
CA ASP A 87 -1.43 -8.98 17.14
C ASP A 87 -1.12 -8.59 15.68
N ASP A 88 0.15 -8.66 15.25
CA ASP A 88 0.55 -8.42 13.86
C ASP A 88 -0.18 -9.41 12.92
N ALA A 89 -0.22 -10.69 13.30
CA ALA A 89 -0.86 -11.74 12.51
C ALA A 89 -2.39 -11.54 12.41
N ILE A 90 -3.03 -11.07 13.48
CA ILE A 90 -4.46 -10.71 13.46
C ILE A 90 -4.68 -9.49 12.54
N ASN A 91 -3.86 -8.45 12.66
CA ASN A 91 -4.00 -7.23 11.87
C ASN A 91 -3.80 -7.50 10.37
N LEU A 92 -2.76 -8.27 10.01
CA LEU A 92 -2.51 -8.72 8.64
C LEU A 92 -3.66 -9.58 8.10
N ARG A 93 -4.28 -10.43 8.94
CA ARG A 93 -5.45 -11.21 8.52
C ARG A 93 -6.66 -10.32 8.26
N ASN A 94 -6.84 -9.24 9.01
CA ASN A 94 -7.93 -8.29 8.78
C ASN A 94 -7.68 -7.42 7.55
N TYR A 95 -6.42 -7.21 7.17
CA TYR A 95 -6.00 -6.47 5.98
C TYR A 95 -6.26 -7.25 4.67
N LEU A 96 -6.06 -8.57 4.67
CA LEU A 96 -6.21 -9.47 3.51
C LEU A 96 -7.66 -9.88 3.24
#